data_AF-A0A9D6ET48-F1
#
_entry.id   AF-A0A9D6ET48-F1
#
_cell.length_a   1.000
_cell.length_b   1.000
_cell.length_c   1.000
_cell.angle_alpha   90.00
_cell.angle_beta   90.00
_cell.angle_gamma   90.00
#
_symmetry.space_group_name_H-M   'P 1'
#
loop_
_entity.id
_entity.type
_entity.pdbx_description
1 polymer ?
#
loop_
_entity_poly.entity_id
_entity_poly.type
_entity_poly.pdbx_seq_one_letter_code
_entity_poly.pdbx_strand_id
1 'polypeptide(L)'
;MEFTPDERKALAPYFTNLEGPVFALINLPEVVKGALFARYSRSAKSLRRLFLDEFLDEVGGTAATGAVGVKRAEELYERVFNEYGDDSVAQLGGVHLACERASNIRTKVLEWGRLMAYLEQSTRYVPYTDRTDGRWRYHVPAELDASRLKPRYVEILDRAFETYAGLIEPMREFYSRKYPRAPNESDNVYRMTIRAKALDTLRGLLPAATQSNVGIYGTGQAYEALLLRMRADP
;
A
#
# COMPACT_ATOMS: atom_id res chain seq x y z
N MET A 1 -14.08 35.26 -8.97
CA MET A 1 -14.37 35.63 -7.58
C MET A 1 -13.16 36.38 -7.06
N GLU A 2 -13.34 37.57 -6.52
CA GLU A 2 -12.27 38.29 -5.82
C GLU A 2 -12.31 37.91 -4.35
N PHE A 3 -11.21 37.32 -3.86
CA PHE A 3 -10.97 37.08 -2.44
C PHE A 3 -10.22 38.27 -1.85
N THR A 4 -10.54 38.63 -0.60
CA THR A 4 -9.80 39.68 0.12
C THR A 4 -8.34 39.27 0.36
N PRO A 5 -7.42 40.21 0.67
CA PRO A 5 -6.04 39.85 1.01
C PRO A 5 -5.93 38.82 2.14
N ASP A 6 -6.78 38.92 3.17
CA ASP A 6 -6.80 38.00 4.30
C ASP A 6 -7.34 36.61 3.90
N GLU A 7 -8.40 36.56 3.08
CA GLU A 7 -8.92 35.30 2.55
C GLU A 7 -7.90 34.61 1.64
N ARG A 8 -7.18 35.38 0.81
CA ARG A 8 -6.09 34.84 -0.02
C ARG A 8 -4.98 34.25 0.85
N LYS A 9 -4.62 34.92 1.95
CA LYS A 9 -3.63 34.43 2.91
C LYS A 9 -4.09 33.14 3.60
N ALA A 10 -5.37 33.02 3.93
CA ALA A 10 -5.96 31.82 4.52
C ALA A 10 -6.04 30.64 3.52
N LEU A 11 -6.27 30.91 2.24
CA LEU A 11 -6.37 29.88 1.19
C LEU A 11 -5.00 29.41 0.67
N ALA A 12 -4.01 30.29 0.60
CA ALA A 12 -2.71 30.01 -0.04
C ALA A 12 -2.02 28.72 0.46
N PRO A 13 -2.11 28.31 1.74
CA PRO A 13 -1.52 27.05 2.19
C PRO A 13 -2.16 25.80 1.61
N TYR A 14 -3.42 25.88 1.15
CA TYR A 14 -4.26 24.72 0.85
C TYR A 14 -4.62 24.55 -0.62
N PHE A 15 -4.34 25.56 -1.46
CA PHE A 15 -4.71 25.57 -2.87
C PHE A 15 -3.53 26.01 -3.74
N THR A 16 -3.21 25.27 -4.81
CA THR A 16 -2.08 25.61 -5.70
C THR A 16 -2.31 26.84 -6.56
N ASN A 17 -3.57 27.25 -6.75
CA ASN A 17 -3.95 28.43 -7.51
C ASN A 17 -5.24 28.99 -6.89
N LEU A 18 -5.37 30.32 -6.77
CA LEU A 18 -6.52 31.00 -6.18
C LEU A 18 -7.45 31.68 -7.20
N GLU A 19 -7.01 31.79 -8.44
CA GLU A 19 -7.63 32.64 -9.47
C GLU A 19 -8.19 31.81 -10.62
N GLY A 20 -7.42 30.82 -11.09
CA GLY A 20 -7.80 29.95 -12.19
C GLY A 20 -8.88 28.93 -11.82
N PRO A 21 -9.59 28.39 -12.82
CA PRO A 21 -10.62 27.36 -12.62
C PRO A 21 -10.03 25.97 -12.35
N VAL A 22 -8.74 25.75 -12.66
CA VAL A 22 -8.04 24.48 -12.44
C VAL A 22 -6.97 24.67 -11.37
N PHE A 23 -7.03 23.85 -10.34
CA PHE A 23 -6.17 23.92 -9.17
C PHE A 23 -6.19 22.61 -8.40
N ALA A 24 -5.22 22.40 -7.51
CA ALA A 24 -5.13 21.23 -6.66
C ALA A 24 -5.24 21.63 -5.18
N LEU A 25 -5.81 20.73 -4.37
CA LEU A 25 -5.77 20.81 -2.92
C LEU A 25 -4.42 20.28 -2.42
N ILE A 26 -3.77 21.04 -1.54
CA ILE A 26 -2.49 20.68 -0.91
C ILE A 26 -2.61 20.85 0.61
N ASN A 27 -1.76 20.16 1.37
CA ASN A 27 -1.66 20.34 2.84
C ASN A 27 -2.98 20.22 3.62
N LEU A 28 -3.97 19.51 3.07
CA LEU A 28 -5.23 19.19 3.74
C LEU A 28 -5.25 17.69 4.13
N PRO A 29 -5.80 17.32 5.29
CA PRO A 29 -6.09 15.93 5.61
C PRO A 29 -7.03 15.30 4.57
N GLU A 30 -6.84 14.02 4.24
CA GLU A 30 -7.68 13.30 3.25
C GLU A 30 -9.18 13.33 3.62
N VAL A 31 -9.49 13.20 4.91
CA VAL A 31 -10.87 13.25 5.43
C VAL A 31 -11.53 14.60 5.11
N VAL A 32 -10.79 15.71 5.28
CA VAL A 32 -11.27 17.06 4.96
C VAL A 32 -11.47 17.23 3.46
N LYS A 33 -10.56 16.70 2.63
CA LYS A 33 -10.72 16.74 1.17
C LYS A 33 -11.99 16.01 0.73
N GLY A 34 -12.22 14.81 1.27
CA GLY A 34 -13.42 14.01 0.97
C GLY A 34 -14.70 14.74 1.37
N ALA A 35 -14.77 15.25 2.60
CA ALA A 35 -15.91 16.00 3.10
C ALA A 35 -16.17 17.30 2.30
N LEU A 36 -15.12 18.05 1.97
CA LEU A 36 -15.20 19.27 1.17
C LEU A 36 -15.75 18.99 -0.23
N PHE A 37 -15.29 17.95 -0.91
CA PHE A 37 -15.81 17.57 -2.23
C PHE A 37 -17.24 17.02 -2.18
N ALA A 38 -17.59 16.29 -1.13
CA ALA A 38 -18.96 15.84 -0.91
C ALA A 38 -19.92 17.03 -0.73
N ARG A 39 -19.52 18.06 0.05
CA ARG A 39 -20.30 19.30 0.19
C ARG A 39 -20.31 20.13 -1.09
N TYR A 40 -19.20 20.15 -1.83
CA TYR A 40 -19.08 20.90 -3.08
C TYR A 40 -20.01 20.38 -4.18
N SER A 41 -20.19 19.06 -4.29
CA SER A 41 -21.05 18.47 -5.33
C SER A 41 -22.52 18.93 -5.26
N ARG A 42 -22.95 19.48 -4.11
CA ARG A 42 -24.32 19.96 -3.85
C ARG A 42 -24.37 21.46 -3.51
N SER A 43 -23.27 22.19 -3.70
CA SER A 43 -23.18 23.63 -3.39
C SER A 43 -23.08 24.47 -4.66
N ALA A 44 -23.72 25.64 -4.66
CA ALA A 44 -23.53 26.64 -5.72
C ALA A 44 -22.25 27.48 -5.53
N LYS A 45 -21.58 27.36 -4.37
CA LYS A 45 -20.33 28.08 -4.06
C LYS A 45 -19.15 27.44 -4.79
N SER A 46 -18.10 28.22 -5.06
CA SER A 46 -16.81 27.65 -5.47
C SER A 46 -16.18 26.86 -4.32
N LEU A 47 -15.35 25.85 -4.64
CA LEU A 47 -14.67 25.03 -3.63
C LEU A 47 -13.88 25.87 -2.62
N ARG A 48 -13.22 26.94 -3.07
CA ARG A 48 -12.45 27.85 -2.20
C ARG A 48 -13.36 28.66 -1.26
N ARG A 49 -14.50 29.14 -1.75
CA ARG A 49 -15.46 29.86 -0.90
C ARG A 49 -16.10 28.92 0.11
N LEU A 50 -16.48 27.72 -0.33
CA LEU A 50 -17.00 26.67 0.55
C LEU A 50 -16.00 26.32 1.65
N PHE A 51 -14.72 26.16 1.30
CA PHE A 51 -13.66 25.91 2.27
C PHE A 51 -13.55 27.02 3.32
N LEU A 52 -13.51 28.29 2.89
CA LEU A 52 -13.46 29.43 3.82
C LEU A 52 -14.66 29.48 4.76
N ASP A 53 -15.85 29.22 4.24
CA ASP A 53 -17.10 29.35 4.99
C ASP A 53 -17.35 28.20 5.98
N GLU A 54 -16.96 26.99 5.62
CA GLU A 54 -17.41 25.77 6.30
C GLU A 54 -16.27 24.91 6.86
N PHE A 55 -15.02 25.05 6.39
CA PHE A 55 -13.93 24.10 6.70
C PHE A 55 -12.64 24.73 7.24
N LEU A 56 -12.40 26.02 7.05
CA LEU A 56 -11.14 26.67 7.45
C LEU A 56 -10.85 26.48 8.95
N ASP A 57 -11.87 26.63 9.79
CA ASP A 57 -11.77 26.48 11.25
C ASP A 57 -11.43 25.05 11.67
N GLU A 58 -11.84 24.06 10.88
CA GLU A 58 -11.56 22.65 11.14
C GLU A 58 -10.10 22.30 10.87
N VAL A 59 -9.47 22.96 9.89
CA VAL A 59 -8.06 22.77 9.56
C VAL A 59 -7.16 23.59 10.48
N GLY A 60 -7.56 24.80 10.88
CA GLY A 60 -6.80 25.65 11.81
C GLY A 60 -6.56 25.01 13.19
N GLY A 61 -7.44 24.11 13.61
CA GLY A 61 -7.28 23.33 14.85
C GLY A 61 -6.29 22.15 14.76
N THR A 62 -5.85 21.76 13.56
CA THR A 62 -4.99 20.57 13.36
C THR A 62 -3.50 20.83 13.53
N ALA A 63 -3.08 22.10 13.65
CA ALA A 63 -1.72 22.46 14.03
C ALA A 63 -1.43 22.21 15.54
N ALA A 64 -2.47 21.90 16.34
CA ALA A 64 -2.34 21.53 17.75
C ALA A 64 -2.79 20.07 17.95
N THR A 65 -1.80 19.17 18.09
CA THR A 65 -1.88 17.89 18.81
C THR A 65 -3.05 16.94 18.47
N GLY A 66 -2.91 16.20 17.36
CA GLY A 66 -3.00 14.72 17.24
C GLY A 66 -4.28 13.94 17.62
N ALA A 67 -5.16 14.43 18.49
CA ALA A 67 -6.32 13.67 19.00
C ALA A 67 -7.66 14.44 18.88
N VAL A 68 -7.66 15.77 19.05
CA VAL A 68 -8.91 16.57 18.97
C VAL A 68 -9.35 16.80 17.52
N GLY A 69 -8.40 16.96 16.60
CA GLY A 69 -8.68 17.10 15.17
C GLY A 69 -9.19 15.82 14.51
N VAL A 70 -8.78 14.65 15.02
CA VAL A 70 -9.23 13.33 14.52
C VAL A 70 -10.71 13.13 14.82
N LYS A 71 -11.13 13.33 16.07
CA LYS A 71 -12.53 13.17 16.47
C LYS A 71 -13.47 14.12 15.73
N ARG A 72 -13.05 15.38 15.53
CA ARG A 72 -13.85 16.36 14.78
C ARG A 72 -13.91 16.03 13.29
N ALA A 73 -12.82 15.53 12.70
CA ALA A 73 -12.79 15.05 11.32
C ALA A 73 -13.63 13.77 11.14
N GLU A 74 -13.63 12.87 12.11
CA GLU A 74 -14.50 11.68 12.15
C GLU A 74 -15.98 12.09 12.23
N GLU A 75 -16.35 13.01 13.14
CA GLU A 75 -17.72 13.53 13.25
C GLU A 75 -18.19 14.25 11.96
N LEU A 76 -17.29 14.99 11.30
CA LEU A 76 -17.54 15.59 9.99
C LEU A 76 -17.74 14.50 8.94
N TYR A 77 -16.88 13.50 8.90
CA TYR A 77 -16.97 12.40 7.94
C TYR A 77 -18.21 11.56 8.15
N GLU A 78 -18.57 11.21 9.39
CA GLU A 78 -19.80 10.50 9.74
C GLU A 78 -21.03 11.31 9.37
N ARG A 79 -21.05 12.61 9.65
CA ARG A 79 -22.15 13.48 9.22
C ARG A 79 -22.29 13.50 7.71
N VAL A 80 -21.18 13.65 7.00
CA VAL A 80 -21.15 13.62 5.53
C VAL A 80 -21.60 12.24 5.01
N PHE A 81 -21.09 11.16 5.56
CA PHE A 81 -21.43 9.81 5.12
C PHE A 81 -22.91 9.48 5.37
N ASN A 82 -23.42 9.82 6.56
CA ASN A 82 -24.82 9.60 6.94
C ASN A 82 -25.81 10.52 6.21
N GLU A 83 -25.47 11.79 5.98
CA GLU A 83 -26.34 12.73 5.26
C GLU A 83 -26.36 12.48 3.76
N TYR A 84 -25.25 12.00 3.19
CA TYR A 84 -25.07 11.99 1.74
C TYR A 84 -25.15 10.61 1.09
N GLY A 85 -24.99 9.50 1.85
CA GLY A 85 -25.32 8.12 1.44
C GLY A 85 -24.66 7.67 0.14
N ASP A 86 -23.55 8.30 -0.24
CA ASP A 86 -22.99 8.21 -1.58
C ASP A 86 -21.65 7.47 -1.50
N ASP A 87 -21.64 6.22 -1.98
CA ASP A 87 -20.47 5.35 -2.07
C ASP A 87 -19.29 6.03 -2.79
N SER A 88 -19.55 7.05 -3.64
CA SER A 88 -18.50 7.82 -4.30
C SER A 88 -17.67 8.66 -3.33
N VAL A 89 -18.22 9.07 -2.17
CA VAL A 89 -17.46 9.80 -1.14
C VAL A 89 -16.39 8.91 -0.51
N ALA A 90 -16.65 7.61 -0.38
CA ALA A 90 -15.68 6.63 0.11
C ALA A 90 -14.50 6.44 -0.87
N GLN A 91 -14.61 6.91 -2.12
CA GLN A 91 -13.48 6.91 -3.06
C GLN A 91 -12.51 8.07 -2.82
N LEU A 92 -12.94 9.13 -2.12
CA LEU A 92 -12.16 10.36 -1.97
C LEU A 92 -11.14 10.30 -0.82
N GLY A 93 -11.28 9.32 0.07
CA GLY A 93 -10.30 9.01 1.10
C GLY A 93 -9.53 7.74 0.76
N GLY A 94 -8.21 7.76 0.95
CA GLY A 94 -7.33 6.61 0.72
C GLY A 94 -6.44 6.26 1.90
N VAL A 95 -6.05 4.99 2.00
CA VAL A 95 -5.18 4.47 3.06
C VAL A 95 -4.01 3.71 2.46
N HIS A 96 -2.81 3.99 2.97
CA HIS A 96 -1.63 3.18 2.75
C HIS A 96 -1.55 2.10 3.84
N LEU A 97 -1.64 0.84 3.45
CA LEU A 97 -1.59 -0.31 4.34
C LEU A 97 -0.35 -1.16 4.02
N ALA A 98 0.40 -1.52 5.06
CA ALA A 98 1.47 -2.51 4.95
C ALA A 98 0.97 -3.85 5.49
N CYS A 99 1.00 -4.89 4.65
CA CYS A 99 0.74 -6.25 5.08
C CYS A 99 2.06 -7.04 5.05
N GLU A 100 2.64 -7.26 6.22
CA GLU A 100 3.88 -8.01 6.36
C GLU A 100 3.61 -9.51 6.59
N ARG A 101 4.54 -10.34 6.15
CA ARG A 101 4.55 -11.79 6.39
C ARG A 101 3.27 -12.50 5.89
N ALA A 102 2.66 -11.99 4.84
CA ALA A 102 1.54 -12.63 4.15
C ALA A 102 2.07 -13.76 3.26
N SER A 103 1.48 -14.95 3.30
CA SER A 103 1.86 -16.02 2.36
C SER A 103 1.62 -15.59 0.91
N ASN A 104 2.31 -16.18 -0.05
CA ASN A 104 2.09 -15.90 -1.48
C ASN A 104 0.64 -16.14 -1.89
N ILE A 105 -0.05 -17.12 -1.29
CA ILE A 105 -1.48 -17.34 -1.51
C ILE A 105 -2.27 -16.10 -1.03
N ARG A 106 -2.00 -15.64 0.19
CA ARG A 106 -2.68 -14.46 0.76
C ARG A 106 -2.38 -13.19 -0.03
N THR A 107 -1.17 -12.99 -0.54
CA THR A 107 -0.88 -11.81 -1.37
C THR A 107 -1.70 -11.81 -2.64
N LYS A 108 -1.97 -12.97 -3.28
CA LYS A 108 -2.87 -13.02 -4.44
C LYS A 108 -4.32 -12.66 -4.12
N VAL A 109 -4.78 -12.88 -2.88
CA VAL A 109 -6.10 -12.40 -2.43
C VAL A 109 -6.08 -10.89 -2.20
N LEU A 110 -5.05 -10.38 -1.51
CA LEU A 110 -4.88 -8.95 -1.21
C LEU A 110 -4.74 -8.10 -2.48
N GLU A 111 -4.03 -8.61 -3.48
CA GLU A 111 -3.70 -7.90 -4.73
C GLU A 111 -4.77 -8.04 -5.83
N TRP A 112 -5.94 -8.58 -5.51
CA TRP A 112 -6.95 -8.88 -6.52
C TRP A 112 -7.67 -7.63 -7.05
N GLY A 113 -7.93 -6.65 -6.19
CA GLY A 113 -8.73 -5.48 -6.54
C GLY A 113 -8.05 -4.60 -7.60
N ARG A 114 -8.77 -4.18 -8.64
CA ARG A 114 -8.19 -3.38 -9.74
C ARG A 114 -8.16 -1.87 -9.49
N LEU A 115 -8.87 -1.41 -8.45
CA LEU A 115 -8.96 0.02 -8.07
C LEU A 115 -8.05 0.36 -6.88
N MET A 116 -6.90 -0.30 -6.82
CA MET A 116 -5.88 -0.15 -5.78
C MET A 116 -4.50 -0.23 -6.43
N ALA A 117 -3.48 0.25 -5.72
CA ALA A 117 -2.09 0.12 -6.09
C ALA A 117 -1.37 -0.82 -5.12
N TYR A 118 -0.53 -1.70 -5.66
CA TYR A 118 0.19 -2.71 -4.89
C TYR A 118 1.69 -2.63 -5.15
N LEU A 119 2.46 -2.93 -4.12
CA LEU A 119 3.90 -3.11 -4.22
C LEU A 119 4.32 -4.30 -3.34
N GLU A 120 4.41 -5.47 -3.96
CA GLU A 120 4.87 -6.71 -3.32
C GLU A 120 6.40 -6.84 -3.35
N GLN A 121 6.97 -7.40 -2.28
CA GLN A 121 8.39 -7.74 -2.21
C GLN A 121 8.78 -8.72 -3.32
N SER A 122 9.65 -8.27 -4.22
CA SER A 122 10.01 -9.03 -5.41
C SER A 122 10.93 -10.21 -5.12
N THR A 123 10.47 -11.43 -5.43
CA THR A 123 11.29 -12.65 -5.42
C THR A 123 12.37 -12.66 -6.51
N ARG A 124 12.33 -11.72 -7.46
CA ARG A 124 13.32 -11.60 -8.54
C ARG A 124 14.56 -10.82 -8.11
N TYR A 125 14.46 -10.02 -7.06
CA TYR A 125 15.52 -9.11 -6.63
C TYR A 125 15.94 -9.32 -5.18
N VAL A 126 15.02 -9.80 -4.33
CA VAL A 126 15.27 -10.08 -2.91
C VAL A 126 15.43 -11.59 -2.73
N PRO A 127 16.56 -12.07 -2.16
CA PRO A 127 16.68 -13.47 -1.78
C PRO A 127 15.82 -13.74 -0.53
N TYR A 128 15.12 -14.85 -0.52
CA TYR A 128 14.31 -15.29 0.62
C TYR A 128 15.13 -16.22 1.52
N THR A 129 16.29 -15.73 1.96
CA THR A 129 17.26 -16.47 2.77
C THR A 129 17.35 -15.97 4.21
N ASP A 130 16.66 -14.90 4.53
CA ASP A 130 16.57 -14.36 5.88
C ASP A 130 15.77 -15.30 6.79
N ARG A 131 16.30 -15.49 8.00
CA ARG A 131 15.66 -16.30 9.04
C ARG A 131 15.14 -15.38 10.14
N THR A 132 13.83 -15.32 10.30
CA THR A 132 13.19 -14.59 11.40
C THR A 132 12.93 -15.57 12.53
N ASP A 133 13.37 -15.23 13.74
CA ASP A 133 13.26 -16.12 14.93
C ASP A 133 13.84 -17.52 14.67
N GLY A 134 14.93 -17.58 13.90
CA GLY A 134 15.61 -18.83 13.55
C GLY A 134 14.92 -19.69 12.49
N ARG A 135 13.77 -19.26 11.94
CA ARG A 135 12.99 -20.02 10.96
C ARG A 135 13.01 -19.38 9.58
N TRP A 136 12.87 -20.21 8.54
CA TRP A 136 12.62 -19.73 7.19
C TRP A 136 11.27 -19.00 7.10
N ARG A 137 11.15 -18.11 6.11
CA ARG A 137 9.97 -17.26 5.93
C ARG A 137 8.84 -17.96 5.18
N TYR A 138 8.18 -18.88 5.86
CA TYR A 138 6.94 -19.47 5.38
C TYR A 138 5.87 -19.48 6.47
N HIS A 139 4.62 -19.44 6.03
CA HIS A 139 3.46 -19.55 6.90
C HIS A 139 3.17 -21.02 7.24
N VAL A 140 2.88 -21.31 8.50
CA VAL A 140 2.33 -22.59 8.95
C VAL A 140 0.86 -22.35 9.33
N PRO A 141 -0.10 -22.97 8.62
CA PRO A 141 -1.53 -22.82 8.92
C PRO A 141 -1.86 -23.30 10.34
N ALA A 142 -2.73 -22.58 11.04
CA ALA A 142 -3.12 -22.89 12.43
C ALA A 142 -3.88 -24.22 12.54
N GLU A 143 -4.55 -24.65 11.46
CA GLU A 143 -5.22 -25.94 11.32
C GLU A 143 -4.26 -27.12 11.50
N LEU A 144 -2.95 -26.88 11.32
CA LEU A 144 -1.93 -27.89 11.55
C LEU A 144 -1.50 -28.01 13.01
N ASP A 145 -1.87 -27.10 13.91
CA ASP A 145 -1.33 -27.08 15.28
C ASP A 145 -1.59 -28.36 16.07
N ALA A 146 -2.78 -28.94 15.93
CA ALA A 146 -3.13 -30.24 16.51
C ALA A 146 -2.95 -31.42 15.54
N SER A 147 -2.42 -31.16 14.33
CA SER A 147 -2.31 -32.16 13.27
C SER A 147 -0.97 -32.89 13.31
N ARG A 148 -1.05 -34.22 13.21
CA ARG A 148 0.10 -35.10 12.93
C ARG A 148 0.81 -34.82 11.60
N LEU A 149 0.26 -33.97 10.75
CA LEU A 149 0.89 -33.53 9.49
C LEU A 149 1.87 -32.37 9.68
N LYS A 150 1.81 -31.63 10.80
CA LYS A 150 2.64 -30.44 11.03
C LYS A 150 4.15 -30.70 10.92
N PRO A 151 4.71 -31.77 11.53
CA PRO A 151 6.15 -32.03 11.41
C PRO A 151 6.58 -32.25 9.95
N ARG A 152 5.79 -33.04 9.21
CA ARG A 152 6.04 -33.31 7.78
C ARG A 152 5.94 -32.04 6.94
N TYR A 153 4.97 -31.17 7.23
CA TYR A 153 4.79 -29.89 6.54
C TYR A 153 6.02 -28.98 6.71
N VAL A 154 6.43 -28.77 7.96
CA VAL A 154 7.60 -27.97 8.34
C VAL A 154 8.87 -28.52 7.70
N GLU A 155 9.11 -29.83 7.83
CA GLU A 155 10.29 -30.48 7.26
C GLU A 155 10.39 -30.30 5.74
N ILE A 156 9.27 -30.45 5.02
CA ILE A 156 9.24 -30.28 3.55
C ILE A 156 9.55 -28.83 3.17
N LEU A 157 8.97 -27.86 3.88
CA LEU A 157 9.22 -26.45 3.60
C LEU A 157 10.66 -26.05 3.95
N ASP A 158 11.21 -26.52 5.06
CA ASP A 158 12.61 -26.29 5.43
C ASP A 158 13.55 -26.80 4.34
N ARG A 159 13.34 -28.03 3.85
CA ARG A 159 14.12 -28.61 2.75
C ARG A 159 14.00 -27.80 1.45
N ALA A 160 12.80 -27.29 1.15
CA ALA A 160 12.59 -26.45 -0.05
C ALA A 160 13.40 -25.15 0.04
N PHE A 161 13.38 -24.47 1.20
CA PHE A 161 14.14 -23.25 1.43
C PHE A 161 15.66 -23.50 1.48
N GLU A 162 16.10 -24.58 2.10
CA GLU A 162 17.52 -24.99 2.10
C GLU A 162 18.03 -25.24 0.69
N THR A 163 17.24 -25.96 -0.13
CA THR A 163 17.56 -26.21 -1.53
C THR A 163 17.62 -24.90 -2.31
N TYR A 164 16.61 -24.03 -2.16
CA TYR A 164 16.58 -22.71 -2.78
C TYR A 164 17.84 -21.89 -2.41
N ALA A 165 18.15 -21.77 -1.11
CA ALA A 165 19.27 -20.99 -0.62
C ALA A 165 20.62 -21.54 -1.10
N GLY A 166 20.81 -22.87 -1.03
CA GLY A 166 22.03 -23.53 -1.47
C GLY A 166 22.30 -23.43 -2.97
N LEU A 167 21.27 -23.23 -3.79
CA LEU A 167 21.39 -23.08 -5.25
C LEU A 167 21.67 -21.65 -5.73
N ILE A 168 21.56 -20.63 -4.86
CA ILE A 168 21.75 -19.22 -5.27
C ILE A 168 23.15 -19.00 -5.83
N GLU A 169 24.21 -19.36 -5.10
CA GLU A 169 25.59 -19.14 -5.56
C GLU A 169 25.95 -19.99 -6.79
N PRO A 170 25.66 -21.30 -6.84
CA PRO A 170 25.84 -22.10 -8.06
C PRO A 170 25.15 -21.50 -9.29
N MET A 171 23.94 -20.97 -9.13
CA MET A 171 23.20 -20.34 -10.23
C MET A 171 23.81 -18.99 -10.63
N ARG A 172 24.32 -18.21 -9.68
CA ARG A 172 25.06 -16.97 -9.96
C ARG A 172 26.34 -17.25 -10.75
N GLU A 173 27.10 -18.28 -10.37
CA GLU A 173 28.30 -18.70 -11.12
C GLU A 173 27.96 -19.18 -12.52
N PHE A 174 26.88 -19.96 -12.67
CA PHE A 174 26.39 -20.41 -13.97
C PHE A 174 26.07 -19.21 -14.88
N TYR A 175 25.29 -18.24 -14.38
CA TYR A 175 24.95 -17.06 -15.18
C TYR A 175 26.13 -16.13 -15.43
N SER A 176 27.09 -16.05 -14.51
CA SER A 176 28.32 -15.27 -14.72
C SER A 176 29.18 -15.85 -15.85
N ARG A 177 29.23 -17.19 -15.96
CA ARG A 177 29.90 -17.87 -17.08
C ARG A 177 29.14 -17.72 -18.39
N LYS A 178 27.81 -17.82 -18.34
CA LYS A 178 26.95 -17.72 -19.53
C LYS A 178 26.88 -16.30 -20.10
N TYR A 179 26.93 -15.29 -19.23
CA TYR A 179 26.86 -13.88 -19.59
C TYR A 179 28.03 -13.14 -18.96
N PRO A 180 29.24 -13.21 -19.53
CA PRO A 180 30.39 -12.48 -19.01
C PRO A 180 30.18 -10.96 -19.05
N ARG A 181 30.74 -10.24 -18.07
CA ARG A 181 30.65 -8.77 -18.00
C ARG A 181 31.31 -8.13 -19.22
N ALA A 182 30.63 -7.16 -19.85
CA ALA A 182 31.22 -6.39 -20.93
C ALA A 182 32.28 -5.39 -20.41
N PRO A 183 33.29 -5.00 -21.23
CA PRO A 183 34.35 -4.09 -20.78
C PRO A 183 33.85 -2.74 -20.23
N ASN A 184 32.77 -2.21 -20.82
CA ASN A 184 32.21 -0.91 -20.48
C ASN A 184 31.00 -0.99 -19.53
N GLU A 185 30.66 -2.19 -19.04
CA GLU A 185 29.53 -2.37 -18.12
C GLU A 185 29.96 -2.13 -16.67
N SER A 186 29.13 -1.38 -15.92
CA SER A 186 29.32 -1.18 -14.50
C SER A 186 29.28 -2.51 -13.75
N ASP A 187 30.31 -2.78 -12.94
CA ASP A 187 30.40 -4.00 -12.14
C ASP A 187 29.19 -4.18 -11.20
N ASN A 188 28.67 -3.09 -10.64
CA ASN A 188 27.52 -3.17 -9.76
C ASN A 188 26.24 -3.57 -10.53
N VAL A 189 26.01 -2.96 -11.70
CA VAL A 189 24.86 -3.28 -12.56
C VAL A 189 24.93 -4.73 -13.03
N TYR A 190 26.11 -5.18 -13.43
CA TYR A 190 26.36 -6.56 -13.81
C TYR A 190 26.03 -7.54 -12.68
N ARG A 191 26.59 -7.35 -11.48
CA ARG A 191 26.33 -8.24 -10.33
C ARG A 191 24.84 -8.27 -9.95
N MET A 192 24.15 -7.13 -9.98
CA MET A 192 22.71 -7.06 -9.74
C MET A 192 21.93 -7.85 -10.81
N THR A 193 22.34 -7.74 -12.08
CA THR A 193 21.72 -8.47 -13.20
C THR A 193 21.91 -9.98 -13.06
N ILE A 194 23.12 -10.44 -12.75
CA ILE A 194 23.41 -11.86 -12.53
C ILE A 194 22.62 -12.40 -11.33
N ARG A 195 22.59 -11.65 -10.22
CA ARG A 195 21.80 -12.02 -9.05
C ARG A 195 20.32 -12.12 -9.40
N ALA A 196 19.77 -11.14 -10.11
CA ALA A 196 18.37 -11.15 -10.52
C ALA A 196 18.04 -12.36 -11.41
N LYS A 197 18.91 -12.71 -12.36
CA LYS A 197 18.74 -13.93 -13.17
C LYS A 197 18.74 -15.19 -12.32
N ALA A 198 19.65 -15.29 -11.35
CA ALA A 198 19.70 -16.44 -10.45
C ALA A 198 18.42 -16.56 -9.61
N LEU A 199 17.98 -15.47 -8.99
CA LEU A 199 16.76 -15.45 -8.16
C LEU A 199 15.50 -15.71 -8.99
N ASP A 200 15.37 -15.11 -10.17
CA ASP A 200 14.22 -15.30 -11.07
C ASP A 200 14.10 -16.74 -11.57
N THR A 201 15.21 -17.44 -11.75
CA THR A 201 15.23 -18.88 -12.09
C THR A 201 14.87 -19.74 -10.89
N LEU A 202 15.39 -19.42 -9.71
CA LEU A 202 15.20 -20.24 -8.51
C LEU A 202 13.85 -20.02 -7.82
N ARG A 203 13.14 -18.91 -8.10
CA ARG A 203 11.88 -18.58 -7.42
C ARG A 203 10.79 -19.65 -7.55
N GLY A 204 10.87 -20.52 -8.57
CA GLY A 204 9.96 -21.66 -8.71
C GLY A 204 10.09 -22.72 -7.60
N LEU A 205 11.19 -22.71 -6.85
CA LEU A 205 11.41 -23.58 -5.68
C LEU A 205 10.75 -23.02 -4.41
N LEU A 206 10.39 -21.73 -4.39
CA LEU A 206 9.76 -21.11 -3.23
C LEU A 206 8.32 -21.64 -3.10
N PRO A 207 7.96 -22.27 -1.97
CA PRO A 207 6.63 -22.81 -1.77
C PRO A 207 5.56 -21.71 -1.74
N ALA A 208 4.30 -22.07 -2.01
CA ALA A 208 3.16 -21.14 -1.90
C ALA A 208 2.97 -20.56 -0.47
N ALA A 209 3.52 -21.25 0.53
CA ALA A 209 3.56 -20.78 1.92
C ALA A 209 4.59 -19.66 2.17
N THR A 210 5.49 -19.38 1.22
CA THR A 210 6.51 -18.33 1.34
C THR A 210 5.85 -17.00 1.70
N GLN A 211 6.40 -16.32 2.69
CA GLN A 211 5.85 -15.08 3.23
C GLN A 211 6.50 -13.86 2.59
N SER A 212 5.68 -13.03 1.96
CA SER A 212 6.04 -11.76 1.35
C SER A 212 5.49 -10.57 2.16
N ASN A 213 5.94 -9.37 1.80
CA ASN A 213 5.40 -8.12 2.30
C ASN A 213 4.76 -7.38 1.13
N VAL A 214 3.55 -6.85 1.32
CA VAL A 214 2.84 -6.08 0.30
C VAL A 214 2.43 -4.72 0.87
N GLY A 215 2.84 -3.66 0.17
CA GLY A 215 2.29 -2.33 0.36
C GLY A 215 1.04 -2.16 -0.50
N ILE A 216 -0.01 -1.60 0.07
CA ILE A 216 -1.31 -1.39 -0.59
C ILE A 216 -1.69 0.07 -0.43
N TYR A 217 -2.08 0.72 -1.51
CA TYR A 217 -2.84 1.96 -1.46
C TYR A 217 -4.20 1.74 -2.11
N GLY A 218 -5.26 2.14 -1.43
CA GLY A 218 -6.62 2.03 -1.96
C GLY A 218 -7.55 3.02 -1.31
N THR A 219 -8.70 3.23 -1.94
CA THR A 219 -9.77 4.07 -1.39
C THR A 219 -10.61 3.28 -0.38
N GLY A 220 -11.41 3.97 0.43
CA GLY A 220 -12.36 3.31 1.36
C GLY A 220 -13.26 2.31 0.64
N GLN A 221 -13.84 2.68 -0.50
CA GLN A 221 -14.66 1.78 -1.32
C GLN A 221 -13.87 0.56 -1.82
N ALA A 222 -12.62 0.75 -2.24
CA ALA A 222 -11.80 -0.35 -2.73
C ALA A 222 -11.44 -1.35 -1.60
N TYR A 223 -11.18 -0.84 -0.39
CA TYR A 223 -10.97 -1.66 0.79
C TYR A 223 -12.23 -2.41 1.23
N GLU A 224 -13.42 -1.78 1.16
CA GLU A 224 -14.69 -2.48 1.42
C GLU A 224 -14.87 -3.67 0.47
N ALA A 225 -14.66 -3.47 -0.84
CA ALA A 225 -14.73 -4.54 -1.81
C ALA A 225 -13.71 -5.65 -1.54
N LEU A 226 -12.49 -5.30 -1.13
CA LEU A 226 -11.47 -6.26 -0.71
C LEU A 226 -11.93 -7.08 0.51
N LEU A 227 -12.47 -6.44 1.54
CA LEU A 227 -12.94 -7.10 2.76
C LEU A 227 -14.10 -8.05 2.48
N LEU A 228 -15.07 -7.63 1.67
CA LEU A 228 -16.18 -8.48 1.24
C LEU A 228 -15.67 -9.72 0.49
N ARG A 229 -14.68 -9.55 -0.38
CA ARG A 229 -14.05 -10.65 -1.09
C ARG A 229 -13.30 -11.59 -0.13
N MET A 230 -12.48 -11.05 0.76
CA MET A 230 -11.73 -11.85 1.74
C MET A 230 -12.67 -12.66 2.65
N ARG A 231 -13.83 -12.10 2.99
CA ARG A 231 -14.85 -12.81 3.78
C ARG A 231 -15.49 -13.97 3.01
N ALA A 232 -15.53 -13.88 1.68
CA ALA A 232 -16.05 -14.92 0.79
C ALA A 232 -14.97 -15.88 0.27
N ASP A 233 -13.69 -15.64 0.61
CA ASP A 233 -12.57 -16.51 0.25
C ASP A 233 -12.59 -17.75 1.16
N PRO A 234 -12.53 -18.97 0.60
CA PRO A 234 -12.75 -20.23 1.33
C PRO A 234 -11.59 -20.65 2.24
#